data_AF-A0A9E4IYW5-F1
#
_entry.id   AF-A0A9E4IYW5-F1
#
_cell.length_a   1.000
_cell.length_b   1.000
_cell.length_c   1.000
_cell.angle_alpha   90.00
_cell.angle_beta   90.00
_cell.angle_gamma   90.00
#
_symmetry.space_group_name_H-M   'P 1'
#
loop_
_entity.id
_entity.type
_entity.pdbx_description
1 polymer ?
#
loop_
_entity_poly.entity_id
_entity_poly.type
_entity_poly.pdbx_seq_one_letter_code
_entity_poly.pdbx_strand_id
1 'polypeptide(L)'
;MLEVEMGNGRFAAALLALGLVAWLAAPAGAQSHVTPWGDPDLQGAWTNATTTPLQRPAELASRGSFTEEERAELDAQRALTEQRACATELVVLQTAPPPTSTGSYNSFWLEQGTRTLQTSLIIDPPDGRLPAVTPAAQQRADDLVAARASPSYPTHWDEPSVFERCITRGLPASMMPGFYNHNYQILQTPDYVVIYAEMIHDARVIPLDGPPVDG
;
A
#
# COMPACT_ATOMS: atom_id res chain seq x y z
N MET A 1 -48.54 -56.10 20.97
CA MET A 1 -48.64 -57.50 20.52
C MET A 1 -48.55 -57.46 19.00
N LEU A 2 -47.48 -58.03 18.42
CA LEU A 2 -47.16 -58.08 16.97
C LEU A 2 -46.82 -56.69 16.36
N GLU A 3 -45.57 -56.39 15.97
CA GLU A 3 -44.76 -56.85 14.80
C GLU A 3 -45.21 -56.17 13.48
N VAL A 4 -44.46 -55.28 12.81
CA VAL A 4 -43.07 -55.27 12.24
C VAL A 4 -43.00 -55.86 10.82
N GLU A 5 -42.12 -55.27 9.98
CA GLU A 5 -41.92 -55.40 8.50
C GLU A 5 -42.98 -54.69 7.63
N MET A 6 -42.68 -54.02 6.50
CA MET A 6 -41.43 -53.50 5.88
C MET A 6 -41.80 -52.33 4.90
N GLY A 7 -40.85 -51.59 4.29
CA GLY A 7 -41.14 -50.68 3.16
C GLY A 7 -40.03 -49.72 2.72
N ASN A 8 -38.93 -50.23 2.14
CA ASN A 8 -37.78 -49.42 1.71
C ASN A 8 -38.11 -48.35 0.64
N GLY A 9 -37.69 -47.10 0.85
CA GLY A 9 -37.64 -46.10 -0.22
C GLY A 9 -37.28 -44.65 0.16
N ARG A 10 -36.12 -44.19 -0.32
CA ARG A 10 -35.84 -42.78 -0.71
C ARG A 10 -35.65 -41.70 0.37
N PHE A 11 -34.82 -41.93 1.40
CA PHE A 11 -34.31 -40.84 2.28
C PHE A 11 -32.79 -40.86 2.55
N ALA A 12 -31.99 -41.40 1.64
CA ALA A 12 -30.53 -41.48 1.76
C ALA A 12 -29.78 -40.52 0.79
N ALA A 13 -30.05 -39.20 0.87
CA ALA A 13 -29.41 -38.22 -0.02
C ALA A 13 -29.29 -36.76 0.51
N ALA A 14 -29.54 -36.49 1.80
CA ALA A 14 -29.71 -35.11 2.30
C ALA A 14 -28.88 -34.71 3.54
N LEU A 15 -27.98 -35.57 4.04
CA LEU A 15 -27.22 -35.32 5.28
C LEU A 15 -25.69 -35.55 5.13
N LEU A 16 -25.15 -35.37 3.93
CA LEU A 16 -23.71 -35.49 3.62
C LEU A 16 -23.12 -34.26 2.90
N ALA A 17 -23.80 -33.12 2.94
CA ALA A 17 -23.42 -31.88 2.24
C ALA A 17 -23.11 -30.68 3.18
N LEU A 18 -22.91 -30.92 4.48
CA LEU A 18 -22.74 -29.88 5.51
C LEU A 18 -21.44 -29.99 6.32
N GLY A 19 -20.54 -30.91 5.95
CA GLY A 19 -19.36 -31.26 6.76
C GLY A 19 -17.99 -30.80 6.24
N LEU A 20 -17.89 -30.12 5.10
CA LEU A 20 -16.60 -29.95 4.40
C LEU A 20 -16.31 -28.52 3.84
N VAL A 21 -16.71 -27.47 4.57
CA VAL A 21 -16.29 -26.07 4.27
C VAL A 21 -15.75 -25.37 5.53
N ALA A 22 -14.96 -26.10 6.33
CA ALA A 22 -14.32 -25.60 7.56
C ALA A 22 -12.78 -25.57 7.49
N TRP A 23 -12.21 -25.72 6.30
CA TRP A 23 -10.77 -25.65 6.03
C TRP A 23 -10.52 -24.65 4.91
N LEU A 24 -10.25 -23.39 5.29
CA LEU A 24 -9.51 -22.37 4.51
C LEU A 24 -9.42 -21.01 5.24
N ALA A 25 -10.16 -20.83 6.33
CA ALA A 25 -9.79 -19.83 7.33
C ALA A 25 -8.64 -20.38 8.18
N ALA A 26 -7.41 -20.37 7.64
CA ALA A 26 -6.25 -20.35 8.51
C ALA A 26 -6.40 -19.10 9.39
N PRO A 27 -6.35 -19.21 10.73
CA PRO A 27 -6.24 -18.00 11.53
C PRO A 27 -4.98 -17.28 11.06
N ALA A 28 -5.08 -15.97 10.81
CA ALA A 28 -3.90 -15.14 10.73
C ALA A 28 -3.19 -15.30 12.08
N GLY A 29 -2.19 -16.17 12.11
CA GLY A 29 -1.49 -16.51 13.34
C GLY A 29 -0.97 -15.22 13.94
N ALA A 30 -1.33 -14.94 15.19
CA ALA A 30 -0.76 -13.81 15.91
C ALA A 30 0.76 -13.93 15.76
N GLN A 31 1.35 -13.00 15.03
CA GLN A 31 2.78 -13.06 14.74
C GLN A 31 3.47 -13.08 16.10
N SER A 32 4.31 -14.09 16.32
CA SER A 32 5.19 -14.08 17.48
C SER A 32 5.94 -12.76 17.40
N HIS A 33 5.86 -11.91 18.43
CA HIS A 33 6.58 -10.63 18.39
C HIS A 33 8.11 -10.81 18.39
N VAL A 34 8.58 -12.07 18.40
CA VAL A 34 9.98 -12.48 18.46
C VAL A 34 10.23 -13.66 17.51
N THR A 35 11.31 -13.61 16.74
CA THR A 35 11.78 -14.70 15.86
C THR A 35 12.29 -15.90 16.66
N PRO A 36 12.50 -17.08 16.04
CA PRO A 36 13.12 -18.23 16.72
C PRO A 36 14.53 -18.00 17.28
N TRP A 37 15.21 -16.92 16.87
CA TRP A 37 16.55 -16.54 17.33
C TRP A 37 16.57 -15.36 18.32
N GLY A 38 15.42 -14.74 18.61
CA GLY A 38 15.29 -13.75 19.70
C GLY A 38 15.10 -12.29 19.28
N ASP A 39 15.11 -11.99 17.98
CA ASP A 39 14.90 -10.63 17.45
C ASP A 39 13.41 -10.29 17.35
N PRO A 40 13.01 -9.00 17.27
CA PRO A 40 11.66 -8.64 16.86
C PRO A 40 11.31 -9.24 15.49
N ASP A 41 10.18 -9.95 15.39
CA ASP A 41 9.70 -10.52 14.12
C ASP A 41 9.01 -9.42 13.29
N LEU A 42 9.66 -9.02 12.20
CA LEU A 42 9.15 -8.03 11.25
C LEU A 42 8.59 -8.69 9.98
N GLN A 43 8.55 -10.02 9.89
CA GLN A 43 8.20 -10.72 8.66
C GLN A 43 6.75 -10.51 8.23
N GLY A 44 6.43 -10.91 7.01
CA GLY A 44 5.06 -10.98 6.50
C GLY A 44 4.71 -9.88 5.51
N ALA A 45 3.42 -9.69 5.28
CA ALA A 45 2.88 -8.71 4.35
C ALA A 45 2.50 -7.42 5.10
N TRP A 46 3.06 -6.31 4.66
CA TRP A 46 2.85 -4.97 5.21
C TRP A 46 2.30 -4.05 4.11
N THR A 47 1.65 -2.97 4.50
CA THR A 47 1.22 -1.92 3.56
C THR A 47 1.55 -0.54 4.13
N ASN A 48 1.93 0.40 3.26
CA ASN A 48 2.07 1.82 3.62
C ASN A 48 0.88 2.68 3.16
N ALA A 49 -0.21 2.06 2.67
CA ALA A 49 -1.41 2.76 2.23
C ALA A 49 -2.00 3.62 3.36
N THR A 50 -1.88 4.94 3.24
CA THR A 50 -2.31 5.87 4.30
C THR A 50 -2.78 7.22 3.75
N THR A 51 -3.68 7.85 4.51
CA THR A 51 -4.18 9.21 4.29
C THR A 51 -3.49 10.24 5.19
N THR A 52 -2.62 9.80 6.10
CA THR A 52 -1.81 10.70 6.92
C THR A 52 -0.77 11.37 6.02
N PRO A 53 -0.71 12.71 5.96
CA PRO A 53 0.20 13.40 5.05
C PRO A 53 1.66 13.21 5.48
N LEU A 54 2.60 13.24 4.52
CA LEU A 54 4.03 13.12 4.83
C LEU A 54 4.49 14.23 5.80
N GLN A 55 4.17 15.48 5.44
CA GLN A 55 4.49 16.67 6.21
C GLN A 55 3.24 17.25 6.87
N ARG A 56 3.39 17.80 8.08
CA ARG A 56 2.28 18.35 8.85
C ARG A 56 1.72 19.64 8.22
N PRO A 57 0.39 19.79 8.12
CA PRO A 57 -0.24 21.07 7.78
C PRO A 57 0.26 22.20 8.69
N ALA A 58 0.44 23.41 8.16
CA ALA A 58 1.05 24.51 8.90
C ALA A 58 0.18 24.95 10.10
N GLU A 59 -1.13 24.81 9.93
CA GLU A 59 -2.20 25.04 10.89
C GLU A 59 -2.13 24.08 12.09
N LEU A 60 -1.44 22.94 11.91
CA LEU A 60 -1.27 21.90 12.92
C LEU A 60 0.17 21.78 13.43
N ALA A 61 1.09 22.70 13.09
CA ALA A 61 2.53 22.55 13.39
C ALA A 61 2.84 22.13 14.85
N SER A 62 2.15 22.71 15.84
CA SER A 62 2.28 22.42 17.28
C SER A 62 1.44 21.23 17.78
N ARG A 63 0.68 20.55 16.92
CA ARG A 63 -0.23 19.44 17.23
C ARG A 63 0.25 18.15 16.54
N GLY A 64 0.99 17.31 17.24
CA GLY A 64 1.49 16.04 16.70
C GLY A 64 0.38 15.00 16.42
N SER A 65 -0.73 15.04 17.16
CA SER A 65 -1.84 14.08 17.03
C SER A 65 -3.22 14.73 17.04
N PHE A 66 -4.16 14.06 16.38
CA PHE A 66 -5.60 14.24 16.54
C PHE A 66 -6.11 13.50 17.79
N THR A 67 -7.31 13.85 18.26
CA THR A 67 -8.11 12.93 19.10
C THR A 67 -8.78 11.87 18.23
N GLU A 68 -9.34 10.81 18.84
CA GLU A 68 -10.05 9.77 18.09
C GLU A 68 -11.34 10.31 17.46
N GLU A 69 -12.01 11.26 18.10
CA GLU A 69 -13.20 11.94 17.58
C GLU A 69 -12.86 12.84 16.38
N GLU A 70 -11.76 13.60 16.45
CA GLU A 70 -11.26 14.39 15.31
C GLU A 70 -10.86 13.48 14.13
N ARG A 71 -10.22 12.34 14.41
CA ARG A 71 -9.86 11.34 13.39
C ARG A 71 -11.12 10.76 12.73
N ALA A 72 -12.12 10.37 13.52
CA ALA A 72 -13.36 9.79 13.04
C ALA A 72 -14.18 10.77 12.16
N GLU A 73 -14.22 12.05 12.51
CA GLU A 73 -14.85 13.10 11.68
C GLU A 73 -14.11 13.26 10.35
N LEU A 74 -12.78 13.28 10.34
CA LEU A 74 -11.98 13.36 9.11
C LEU A 74 -12.16 12.13 8.21
N ASP A 75 -12.23 10.92 8.80
CA ASP A 75 -12.51 9.68 8.07
C ASP A 75 -13.94 9.70 7.48
N ALA A 76 -14.93 10.20 8.22
CA ALA A 76 -16.31 10.34 7.73
C ALA A 76 -16.44 11.36 6.58
N GLN A 77 -15.80 12.53 6.69
CA GLN A 77 -15.73 13.52 5.62
C GLN A 77 -15.05 12.96 4.36
N ARG A 78 -14.03 12.12 4.54
CA ARG A 78 -13.35 11.45 3.43
C ARG A 78 -14.23 10.41 2.74
N ALA A 79 -14.91 9.55 3.50
CA ALA A 79 -15.84 8.56 2.95
C ALA A 79 -16.96 9.21 2.10
N LEU A 80 -17.50 10.35 2.54
CA LEU A 80 -18.46 11.15 1.77
C LEU A 80 -17.84 11.73 0.48
N THR A 81 -16.57 12.10 0.51
CA THR A 81 -15.84 12.62 -0.66
C THR A 81 -15.55 11.51 -1.66
N GLU A 82 -15.13 10.34 -1.21
CA GLU A 82 -14.91 9.14 -2.03
C GLU A 82 -16.21 8.67 -2.70
N GLN A 83 -17.33 8.64 -1.97
CA GLN A 83 -18.64 8.28 -2.53
C GLN A 83 -19.05 9.22 -3.68
N ARG A 84 -18.80 10.52 -3.53
CA ARG A 84 -19.05 11.52 -4.59
C ARG A 84 -18.10 11.37 -5.77
N ALA A 85 -16.83 11.06 -5.52
CA ALA A 85 -15.83 10.81 -6.56
C ALA A 85 -16.20 9.58 -7.39
N CYS A 86 -16.54 8.45 -6.75
CA CYS A 86 -17.01 7.23 -7.40
C CYS A 86 -18.29 7.45 -8.22
N ALA A 87 -19.27 8.19 -7.69
CA ALA A 87 -20.47 8.56 -8.43
C ALA A 87 -20.18 9.42 -9.68
N THR A 88 -19.21 10.34 -9.59
CA THR A 88 -18.74 11.15 -10.73
C THR A 88 -18.00 10.30 -11.75
N GLU A 89 -17.13 9.42 -11.28
CA GLU A 89 -16.32 8.50 -12.08
C GLU A 89 -17.17 7.53 -12.90
N LEU A 90 -18.27 7.00 -12.35
CA LEU A 90 -19.22 6.18 -13.11
C LEU A 90 -19.82 6.91 -14.32
N VAL A 91 -19.98 8.24 -14.24
CA VAL A 91 -20.40 9.07 -15.37
C VAL A 91 -19.24 9.32 -16.34
N VAL A 92 -18.02 9.54 -15.85
CA VAL A 92 -16.84 9.77 -16.70
C VAL A 92 -16.45 8.50 -17.47
N LEU A 93 -16.50 7.31 -16.86
CA LEU A 93 -16.21 6.02 -17.50
C LEU A 93 -17.20 5.68 -18.64
N GLN A 94 -18.38 6.32 -18.67
CA GLN A 94 -19.34 6.21 -19.78
C GLN A 94 -19.02 7.15 -20.96
N THR A 95 -18.02 8.02 -20.80
CA THR A 95 -17.54 8.92 -21.85
C THR A 95 -16.16 8.49 -22.32
N ALA A 96 -15.93 8.47 -23.63
CA ALA A 96 -14.61 8.17 -24.17
C ALA A 96 -13.61 9.29 -23.78
N PRO A 97 -12.38 8.96 -23.32
CA PRO A 97 -11.37 9.97 -23.12
C PRO A 97 -11.06 10.70 -24.44
N PRO A 98 -10.60 11.96 -24.40
CA PRO A 98 -10.18 12.66 -25.61
C PRO A 98 -9.04 11.88 -26.29
N PRO A 99 -8.91 11.92 -27.63
CA PRO A 99 -7.93 11.10 -28.36
C PRO A 99 -6.46 11.40 -28.04
N THR A 100 -6.19 12.44 -27.25
CA THR A 100 -4.88 12.80 -26.69
C THR A 100 -4.61 12.19 -25.31
N SER A 101 -5.53 11.38 -24.77
CA SER A 101 -5.44 10.77 -23.44
C SER A 101 -5.87 9.31 -23.46
N THR A 102 -5.10 8.46 -22.79
CA THR A 102 -5.44 7.05 -22.53
C THR A 102 -6.40 6.87 -21.34
N GLY A 103 -6.79 7.95 -20.66
CA GLY A 103 -7.50 7.90 -19.39
C GLY A 103 -6.57 7.60 -18.20
N SER A 104 -7.17 7.22 -17.07
CA SER A 104 -6.49 6.91 -15.81
C SER A 104 -7.17 5.71 -15.14
N TYR A 105 -6.51 5.11 -14.16
CA TYR A 105 -7.13 4.16 -13.23
C TYR A 105 -8.36 4.79 -12.54
N ASN A 106 -9.37 3.95 -12.30
CA ASN A 106 -10.55 4.32 -11.54
C ASN A 106 -10.34 4.08 -10.03
N SER A 107 -11.23 4.62 -9.19
CA SER A 107 -11.15 4.58 -7.72
C SER A 107 -11.08 3.17 -7.12
N PHE A 108 -11.53 2.14 -7.84
CA PHE A 108 -11.39 0.72 -7.45
C PHE A 108 -9.92 0.27 -7.40
N TRP A 109 -9.06 0.77 -8.28
CA TRP A 109 -7.63 0.43 -8.31
C TRP A 109 -6.77 1.30 -7.39
N LEU A 110 -7.33 2.31 -6.73
CA LEU A 110 -6.57 3.23 -5.89
C LEU A 110 -6.61 2.78 -4.43
N GLU A 111 -5.44 2.48 -3.86
CA GLU A 111 -5.28 2.07 -2.47
C GLU A 111 -5.41 3.30 -1.56
N GLN A 112 -6.63 3.53 -1.09
CA GLN A 112 -7.00 4.71 -0.30
C GLN A 112 -6.30 4.77 1.08
N GLY A 113 -6.01 3.62 1.69
CA GLY A 113 -5.42 3.53 3.03
C GLY A 113 -6.28 4.09 4.17
N THR A 114 -5.73 4.09 5.39
CA THR A 114 -6.39 4.66 6.59
C THR A 114 -5.57 5.80 7.21
N ARG A 115 -6.24 6.65 7.99
CA ARG A 115 -5.60 7.71 8.78
C ARG A 115 -5.12 7.18 10.12
N THR A 116 -3.85 7.41 10.44
CA THR A 116 -3.36 7.25 11.82
C THR A 116 -3.76 8.46 12.68
N LEU A 117 -3.66 8.34 14.01
CA LEU A 117 -3.85 9.49 14.90
C LEU A 117 -2.78 10.60 14.73
N GLN A 118 -1.67 10.33 14.04
CA GLN A 118 -0.64 11.34 13.77
C GLN A 118 -1.13 12.35 12.71
N THR A 119 -0.81 13.62 12.92
CA THR A 119 -1.09 14.70 11.96
C THR A 119 -0.09 14.72 10.79
N SER A 120 0.98 13.93 10.86
CA SER A 120 2.02 13.75 9.84
C SER A 120 2.73 12.41 9.97
N LEU A 121 3.32 11.89 8.89
CA LEU A 121 4.23 10.72 8.94
C LEU A 121 5.60 11.09 9.54
N ILE A 122 6.05 12.32 9.34
CA ILE A 122 7.24 12.86 10.01
C ILE A 122 6.85 13.20 11.46
N ILE A 123 7.55 12.58 12.41
CA ILE A 123 7.38 12.80 13.86
C ILE A 123 8.49 13.72 14.40
N ASP A 124 9.72 13.53 13.94
CA ASP A 124 10.90 14.37 14.21
C ASP A 124 11.43 14.93 12.88
N PRO A 125 11.65 16.25 12.72
CA PRO A 125 11.52 17.33 13.72
C PRO A 125 10.10 17.51 14.30
N PRO A 126 9.95 18.08 15.51
CA PRO A 126 8.66 18.15 16.21
C PRO A 126 7.56 18.96 15.53
N ASP A 127 7.87 19.76 14.50
CA ASP A 127 6.89 20.45 13.65
C ASP A 127 6.31 19.55 12.54
N GLY A 128 6.86 18.34 12.38
CA GLY A 128 6.42 17.32 11.44
C GLY A 128 6.75 17.64 9.99
N ARG A 129 7.83 18.39 9.71
CA ARG A 129 8.19 18.86 8.37
C ARG A 129 9.58 18.40 7.94
N LEU A 130 9.81 18.39 6.62
CA LEU A 130 11.15 18.14 6.10
C LEU A 130 12.05 19.35 6.42
N PRO A 131 13.31 19.12 6.83
CA PRO A 131 14.30 20.19 6.92
C PRO A 131 14.47 20.94 5.60
N ALA A 132 14.93 22.19 5.65
CA ALA A 132 15.19 22.99 4.47
C ALA A 132 16.15 22.27 3.51
N VAL A 133 15.72 22.08 2.26
CA VAL A 133 16.53 21.43 1.22
C VAL A 133 17.75 22.27 0.89
N THR A 134 18.90 21.61 0.66
CA THR A 134 20.11 22.31 0.23
C THR A 134 19.97 22.79 -1.22
N PRO A 135 20.68 23.85 -1.66
CA PRO A 135 20.62 24.32 -3.05
C PRO A 135 20.94 23.22 -4.08
N ALA A 136 21.87 22.30 -3.77
CA ALA A 136 22.20 21.16 -4.62
C ALA A 136 21.11 20.06 -4.63
N ALA A 137 20.30 19.95 -3.57
CA ALA A 137 19.12 19.07 -3.58
C ALA A 137 17.98 19.70 -4.40
N GLN A 138 17.77 21.02 -4.26
CA GLN A 138 16.79 21.77 -5.05
C GLN A 138 17.10 21.68 -6.55
N GLN A 139 18.34 21.96 -6.97
CA GLN A 139 18.76 21.86 -8.37
C GLN A 139 18.45 20.47 -8.96
N ARG A 140 18.77 19.38 -8.24
CA ARG A 140 18.46 18.01 -8.71
C ARG A 140 16.96 17.74 -8.83
N ALA A 141 16.12 18.35 -7.98
CA ALA A 141 14.68 18.25 -8.10
C ALA A 141 14.18 19.03 -9.33
N ASP A 142 14.71 20.23 -9.56
CA ASP A 142 14.38 21.07 -10.72
C ASP A 142 14.82 20.42 -12.04
N ASP A 143 16.01 19.80 -12.07
CA ASP A 143 16.52 19.03 -13.22
C ASP A 143 15.59 17.84 -13.56
N LEU A 144 15.08 17.13 -12.54
CA LEU A 144 14.12 16.04 -12.73
C LEU A 144 12.75 16.53 -13.23
N VAL A 145 12.31 17.71 -12.80
CA VAL A 145 11.08 18.33 -13.31
C VAL A 145 11.27 18.78 -14.76
N ALA A 146 12.41 19.40 -15.08
CA ALA A 146 12.75 19.81 -16.44
C ALA A 146 12.85 18.60 -17.39
N ALA A 147 13.47 17.50 -16.96
CA ALA A 147 13.53 16.25 -17.72
C ALA A 147 12.14 15.66 -18.00
N ARG A 148 11.23 15.68 -17.02
CA ARG A 148 9.83 15.23 -17.19
C ARG A 148 8.98 16.18 -18.03
N ALA A 149 9.33 17.47 -18.06
CA ALA A 149 8.68 18.48 -18.89
C ALA A 149 9.21 18.49 -20.34
N SER A 150 10.25 17.71 -20.65
CA SER A 150 10.70 17.51 -22.03
C SER A 150 9.59 16.87 -22.86
N PRO A 151 9.17 17.48 -23.99
CA PRO A 151 8.08 16.95 -24.82
C PRO A 151 8.45 15.68 -25.60
N SER A 152 9.66 15.15 -25.41
CA SER A 152 10.11 13.87 -25.94
C SER A 152 9.44 12.71 -25.19
N TYR A 153 8.22 12.36 -25.61
CA TYR A 153 7.78 10.97 -25.53
C TYR A 153 8.86 10.12 -26.22
N PRO A 154 9.33 8.99 -25.65
CA PRO A 154 10.40 8.18 -26.24
C PRO A 154 10.11 7.89 -27.72
N THR A 155 10.96 8.45 -28.60
CA THR A 155 10.84 8.32 -30.05
C THR A 155 11.58 7.09 -30.58
N HIS A 156 12.53 6.59 -29.79
CA HIS A 156 13.26 5.36 -30.02
C HIS A 156 13.17 4.44 -28.79
N TRP A 157 13.37 3.12 -29.00
CA TRP A 157 13.06 2.08 -28.01
C TRP A 157 14.05 1.99 -26.83
N ASP A 158 15.20 2.66 -26.93
CA ASP A 158 16.25 2.73 -25.90
C ASP A 158 16.22 4.02 -25.07
N GLU A 159 15.40 5.01 -25.47
CA GLU A 159 15.13 6.26 -24.77
C GLU A 159 14.23 6.20 -23.51
N PRO A 160 13.38 5.17 -23.23
CA PRO A 160 12.51 5.23 -22.06
C PRO A 160 13.30 5.22 -20.74
N SER A 161 12.73 5.88 -19.73
CA SER A 161 13.33 6.01 -18.41
C SER A 161 13.43 4.67 -17.65
N VAL A 162 14.23 4.63 -16.58
CA VAL A 162 14.31 3.46 -15.67
C VAL A 162 12.97 3.06 -15.05
N PHE A 163 12.02 4.00 -14.97
CA PHE A 163 10.66 3.74 -14.50
C PHE A 163 9.81 3.10 -15.59
N GLU A 164 9.80 3.66 -16.81
CA GLU A 164 9.07 3.12 -17.97
C GLU A 164 9.61 1.74 -18.41
N ARG A 165 10.88 1.46 -18.16
CA ARG A 165 11.52 0.15 -18.40
C ARG A 165 11.30 -0.86 -17.27
N CYS A 166 10.51 -0.51 -16.25
CA CYS A 166 10.27 -1.32 -15.06
C CYS A 166 11.57 -1.80 -14.36
N ILE A 167 12.60 -0.94 -14.31
CA ILE A 167 13.89 -1.24 -13.66
C ILE A 167 13.86 -0.81 -12.20
N THR A 168 13.47 0.44 -11.92
CA THR A 168 13.25 0.95 -10.56
C THR A 168 12.52 2.30 -10.59
N ARG A 169 11.84 2.64 -9.49
CA ARG A 169 11.33 4.01 -9.22
C ARG A 169 12.32 4.83 -8.40
N GLY A 170 13.40 4.20 -7.92
CA GLY A 170 14.42 4.78 -7.05
C GLY A 170 13.98 4.83 -5.58
N LEU A 171 14.95 4.79 -4.65
CA LEU A 171 14.66 4.99 -3.22
C LEU A 171 14.80 6.47 -2.81
N PRO A 172 13.97 6.96 -1.86
CA PRO A 172 12.88 6.24 -1.19
C PRO A 172 11.56 6.19 -1.99
N ALA A 173 11.51 6.64 -3.25
CA ALA A 173 10.26 6.79 -4.01
C ALA A 173 9.48 5.47 -4.29
N SER A 174 10.14 4.30 -4.35
CA SER A 174 9.47 2.98 -4.34
C SER A 174 8.84 2.63 -2.98
N MET A 175 9.26 3.29 -1.89
CA MET A 175 8.88 3.00 -0.50
C MET A 175 7.95 4.06 0.13
N MET A 176 7.66 5.16 -0.58
CA MET A 176 6.72 6.19 -0.11
C MET A 176 5.27 5.84 -0.52
N PRO A 177 4.26 6.17 0.32
CA PRO A 177 2.86 6.01 -0.04
C PRO A 177 2.54 6.80 -1.33
N GLY A 178 1.86 6.15 -2.26
CA GLY A 178 1.45 6.69 -3.57
C GLY A 178 -0.05 6.61 -3.76
N PHE A 179 -0.48 6.07 -4.91
CA PHE A 179 -1.91 5.82 -5.18
C PHE A 179 -2.28 4.33 -5.33
N TYR A 180 -1.32 3.45 -5.59
CA TYR A 180 -1.47 1.99 -5.68
C TYR A 180 -0.09 1.32 -5.56
N ASN A 181 -0.05 -0.01 -5.43
CA ASN A 181 1.11 -0.86 -5.18
C ASN A 181 1.84 -0.52 -3.86
N HIS A 182 1.09 -0.43 -2.76
CA HIS A 182 1.58 -0.04 -1.43
C HIS A 182 2.04 -1.21 -0.56
N ASN A 183 2.05 -2.43 -1.10
CA ASN A 183 2.33 -3.62 -0.32
C ASN A 183 3.83 -3.97 -0.35
N TYR A 184 4.30 -4.48 0.78
CA TYR A 184 5.66 -4.94 0.99
C TYR A 184 5.63 -6.35 1.58
N GLN A 185 6.55 -7.20 1.12
CA GLN A 185 6.87 -8.43 1.84
C GLN A 185 8.20 -8.27 2.55
N ILE A 186 8.18 -8.43 3.87
CA ILE A 186 9.40 -8.47 4.68
C ILE A 186 9.75 -9.93 4.96
N LEU A 187 11.00 -10.29 4.66
CA LEU A 187 11.60 -11.57 5.04
C LEU A 187 12.76 -11.30 5.98
N GLN A 188 12.95 -12.16 6.98
CA GLN A 188 13.96 -11.97 8.02
C GLN A 188 14.71 -13.28 8.24
N THR A 189 16.01 -13.14 8.47
CA THR A 189 16.94 -14.20 8.87
C THR A 189 17.79 -13.65 10.03
N PRO A 190 18.59 -14.48 10.72
CA PRO A 190 19.51 -13.98 11.74
C PRO A 190 20.48 -12.90 11.24
N ASP A 191 20.84 -12.94 9.95
CA ASP A 191 21.91 -12.10 9.37
C ASP A 191 21.39 -11.00 8.42
N TYR A 192 20.14 -11.08 7.95
CA TYR A 192 19.56 -10.19 6.94
C TYR A 192 18.07 -9.90 7.13
N VAL A 193 17.67 -8.67 6.80
CA VAL A 193 16.28 -8.28 6.50
C VAL A 193 16.16 -8.00 5.01
N VAL A 194 15.13 -8.55 4.36
CA VAL A 194 14.80 -8.25 2.96
C VAL A 194 13.45 -7.53 2.91
N ILE A 195 13.43 -6.32 2.36
CA ILE A 195 12.19 -5.59 2.06
C ILE A 195 11.95 -5.69 0.56
N TYR A 196 10.87 -6.38 0.17
CA TYR A 196 10.43 -6.53 -1.21
C TYR A 196 9.21 -5.66 -1.45
N ALA A 197 9.32 -4.66 -2.32
CA ALA A 197 8.21 -3.77 -2.68
C ALA A 197 7.41 -4.31 -3.86
N GLU A 198 6.09 -4.28 -3.76
CA GLU A 198 5.18 -4.62 -4.88
C GLU A 198 5.46 -3.74 -6.11
N MET A 199 5.69 -2.44 -5.90
CA MET A 199 6.06 -1.51 -6.96
C MET A 199 7.40 -1.91 -7.59
N ILE A 200 7.35 -2.36 -8.85
CA ILE A 200 8.49 -2.77 -9.69
C ILE A 200 9.22 -4.04 -9.20
N HIS A 201 8.77 -4.68 -8.12
CA HIS A 201 9.45 -5.83 -7.51
C HIS A 201 10.85 -5.47 -6.97
N ASP A 202 11.07 -4.21 -6.59
CA ASP A 202 12.31 -3.70 -5.99
C ASP A 202 12.61 -4.46 -4.69
N ALA A 203 13.70 -5.22 -4.64
CA ALA A 203 14.18 -5.93 -3.45
C ALA A 203 15.33 -5.16 -2.77
N ARG A 204 15.27 -4.98 -1.45
CA ARG A 204 16.33 -4.36 -0.65
C ARG A 204 16.79 -5.33 0.43
N VAL A 205 17.99 -5.85 0.24
CA VAL A 205 18.67 -6.75 1.18
C VAL A 205 19.51 -5.89 2.13
N ILE A 206 19.20 -5.95 3.42
CA ILE A 206 19.84 -5.18 4.48
C ILE A 206 20.57 -6.19 5.38
N PRO A 207 21.92 -6.18 5.45
CA PRO A 207 22.64 -7.00 6.41
C PRO A 207 22.44 -6.44 7.82
N LEU A 208 22.24 -7.32 8.79
CA LEU A 208 22.15 -6.95 10.20
C LEU A 208 23.53 -6.76 10.83
N ASP A 209 24.51 -7.57 10.38
CA ASP A 209 25.92 -7.46 10.74
C ASP A 209 26.77 -6.94 9.58
N GLY A 210 27.55 -5.89 9.83
CA GLY A 210 28.50 -5.30 8.88
C GLY A 210 27.99 -4.03 8.17
N PRO A 211 28.80 -3.45 7.25
CA PRO A 211 28.36 -2.33 6.43
C PRO A 211 27.24 -2.78 5.46
N PRO A 212 26.37 -1.87 4.99
CA PRO A 212 25.38 -2.18 3.97
C PRO A 212 26.02 -2.86 2.75
N VAL A 213 25.35 -3.87 2.19
CA VAL A 213 25.75 -4.37 0.86
C VAL A 213 25.36 -3.32 -0.18
N ASP A 214 26.38 -2.73 -0.81
CA ASP A 214 26.20 -1.90 -2.00
C ASP A 214 25.59 -2.77 -3.12
N GLY A 215 24.42 -2.38 -3.60
CA GLY A 215 23.65 -3.05 -4.66
C GLY A 215 23.55 -2.23 -5.93
#